data_AF-A0A920KH04-F1
#
_entry.id   AF-A0A920KH04-F1
#
_cell.length_a   1.000
_cell.length_b   1.000
_cell.length_c   1.000
_cell.angle_alpha   90.00
_cell.angle_beta   90.00
_cell.angle_gamma   90.00
#
_symmetry.space_group_name_H-M   'P 1'
#
loop_
_entity.id
_entity.type
_entity.pdbx_description
1 polymer ?
#
loop_
_entity_poly.entity_id
_entity_poly.type
_entity_poly.pdbx_seq_one_letter_code
_entity_poly.pdbx_strand_id
1 'polypeptide(L)'
;MGYSVHLLVIFYRHLRDQGNKREAIGYALGHSGLAILITSLTTAGGLLSFSPVKVAPVSDLGIFGAAGVLICVSFTLILLPALLALIPFSSDSKKKTPNQKNPADRILKSCGDFAVSRPWFVIAVSLGIALISSIGAAQLRFSHDPIQWLPDGHSLRSANQAINDHMKGSANLELVVRREAKMPSKTLSS
;
A
#
# COMPACT_ATOMS: atom_id res chain seq x y z
N MET A 1 -9.83 4.83 3.46
CA MET A 1 -10.23 4.69 4.89
C MET A 1 -9.57 5.73 5.78
N GLY A 2 -8.23 5.85 5.84
CA GLY A 2 -7.56 6.85 6.70
C GLY A 2 -7.87 8.32 6.38
N TYR A 3 -7.99 8.67 5.09
CA TYR A 3 -8.27 10.02 4.60
C TYR A 3 -9.61 10.57 5.11
N SER A 4 -10.65 9.74 5.02
CA SER A 4 -12.02 10.10 5.43
C SER A 4 -12.10 10.32 6.94
N VAL A 5 -11.41 9.49 7.74
CA VAL A 5 -11.37 9.64 9.20
C VAL A 5 -10.65 10.94 9.58
N HIS A 6 -9.50 11.23 8.97
CA HIS A 6 -8.75 12.45 9.26
C HIS A 6 -9.56 13.71 8.91
N LEU A 7 -10.20 13.73 7.74
CA LEU A 7 -11.07 14.82 7.32
C LEU A 7 -12.27 14.98 8.26
N LEU A 8 -12.88 13.86 8.67
CA LEU A 8 -14.03 13.86 9.57
C LEU A 8 -13.67 14.38 10.97
N VAL A 9 -12.50 14.04 11.50
CA VAL A 9 -12.00 14.56 12.79
C VAL A 9 -11.84 16.08 12.74
N ILE A 10 -11.29 16.62 11.65
CA ILE A 10 -11.10 18.07 11.49
C ILE A 10 -12.44 18.77 11.30
N PHE A 11 -13.34 18.19 10.51
CA PHE A 11 -14.71 18.68 10.37
C PHE A 11 -15.41 18.74 11.73
N TYR A 12 -15.38 17.66 12.52
CA TYR A 12 -16.01 17.63 13.85
C TYR A 12 -15.37 18.62 14.82
N ARG A 13 -14.04 18.80 14.76
CA ARG A 13 -13.35 19.78 15.61
C ARG A 13 -13.82 21.20 15.28
N HIS A 14 -13.88 21.55 13.99
CA HIS A 14 -14.30 22.88 13.55
C HIS A 14 -15.80 23.13 13.74
N LEU A 15 -16.65 22.11 13.53
CA LEU A 15 -18.08 22.19 13.78
C LEU A 15 -18.38 22.46 15.27
N ARG A 16 -17.60 21.87 16.19
CA ARG A 16 -17.74 22.10 17.64
C ARG A 16 -17.29 23.49 18.07
N ASP A 17 -16.28 24.06 17.41
CA ASP A 17 -15.73 25.38 17.76
C ASP A 17 -16.57 26.54 17.18
N GLN A 18 -17.03 26.44 15.93
CA GLN A 18 -17.67 27.55 15.22
C GLN A 18 -19.17 27.36 14.91
N GLY A 19 -19.71 26.13 14.99
CA GLY A 19 -21.14 25.84 14.77
C GLY A 19 -21.63 25.98 13.31
N ASN A 20 -20.85 26.58 12.40
CA ASN A 20 -21.23 26.74 10.99
C ASN A 20 -20.77 25.53 10.16
N LYS A 21 -21.73 24.69 9.78
CA LYS A 21 -21.50 23.45 9.03
C LYS A 21 -20.83 23.66 7.68
N ARG A 22 -21.25 24.67 6.91
CA ARG A 22 -20.72 24.91 5.55
C ARG A 22 -19.26 25.35 5.59
N GLU A 23 -18.93 26.17 6.57
CA GLU A 23 -17.57 26.66 6.81
C GLU A 23 -16.66 25.55 7.33
N ALA A 24 -17.15 24.69 8.23
CA ALA A 24 -16.42 23.51 8.70
C ALA A 24 -16.07 22.52 7.59
N ILE A 25 -16.98 22.31 6.62
CA ILE A 25 -16.69 21.46 5.44
C ILE A 25 -15.61 22.11 4.59
N GLY A 26 -15.74 23.41 4.28
CA GLY A 26 -14.75 24.16 3.49
C GLY A 26 -13.37 24.17 4.14
N TYR A 27 -13.30 24.38 5.45
CA TYR A 27 -12.06 24.37 6.23
C TYR A 27 -11.40 22.98 6.25
N ALA A 28 -12.17 21.92 6.53
CA ALA A 28 -11.63 20.56 6.54
C ALA A 28 -11.11 20.12 5.17
N LEU A 29 -11.83 20.48 4.09
CA LEU A 29 -11.42 20.19 2.72
C LEU A 29 -10.21 21.02 2.30
N GLY A 30 -10.13 22.30 2.69
CA GLY A 30 -8.97 23.16 2.39
C GLY A 30 -7.71 22.74 3.15
N HIS A 31 -7.84 22.33 4.41
CA HIS A 31 -6.70 21.94 5.24
C HIS A 31 -6.17 20.55 4.92
N SER A 32 -7.06 19.56 4.75
CA SER A 32 -6.66 18.16 4.53
C SER A 32 -6.78 17.71 3.08
N GLY A 33 -7.60 18.35 2.25
CA GLY A 33 -7.85 17.91 0.88
C GLY A 33 -6.57 17.89 0.04
N LEU A 34 -5.75 18.94 0.12
CA LEU A 34 -4.47 18.97 -0.59
C LEU A 34 -3.52 17.86 -0.12
N ALA A 35 -3.40 17.67 1.19
CA ALA A 35 -2.55 16.61 1.75
C ALA A 35 -3.02 15.21 1.31
N ILE A 36 -4.34 14.97 1.30
CA ILE A 36 -4.94 13.72 0.85
C ILE A 36 -4.63 13.49 -0.64
N LEU A 37 -4.79 14.51 -1.49
CA LEU A 37 -4.48 14.42 -2.92
C LEU A 37 -3.02 14.02 -3.18
N ILE A 38 -2.07 14.68 -2.51
CA ILE A 38 -0.65 14.40 -2.68
C ILE A 38 -0.32 12.97 -2.24
N THR A 39 -0.87 12.53 -1.11
CA THR A 39 -0.63 11.19 -0.57
C THR A 39 -1.21 10.11 -1.48
N SER A 40 -2.42 10.33 -1.99
CA SER A 40 -3.07 9.41 -2.95
C SER A 40 -2.32 9.36 -4.28
N LEU A 41 -1.84 10.49 -4.80
CA LEU A 41 -1.07 10.54 -6.03
C LEU A 41 0.27 9.79 -5.88
N THR A 42 0.94 9.97 -4.74
CA THR A 42 2.17 9.23 -4.41
C THR A 42 1.91 7.73 -4.34
N THR A 43 0.80 7.32 -3.72
CA THR A 43 0.42 5.90 -3.64
C THR A 43 0.11 5.33 -5.02
N ALA A 44 -0.65 6.05 -5.84
CA ALA A 44 -0.95 5.65 -7.21
C ALA A 44 0.33 5.53 -8.06
N GLY A 45 1.26 6.49 -7.94
CA GLY A 45 2.57 6.42 -8.61
C GLY A 45 3.41 5.22 -8.15
N GLY A 46 3.40 4.91 -6.85
CA GLY A 46 4.06 3.72 -6.30
C GLY A 46 3.49 2.42 -6.88
N LEU A 47 2.17 2.30 -6.98
CA LEU A 47 1.51 1.15 -7.59
C LEU A 47 1.77 1.07 -9.10
N LEU A 48 1.71 2.20 -9.81
CA LEU A 48 2.04 2.26 -11.25
C LEU A 48 3.46 1.81 -11.56
N SER A 49 4.40 1.98 -10.61
CA SER A 49 5.79 1.53 -10.78
C SER A 49 5.91 0.00 -10.91
N PHE A 50 4.86 -0.77 -10.62
CA PHE A 50 4.81 -2.22 -10.84
C PHE A 50 4.32 -2.62 -12.24
N SER A 51 3.80 -1.68 -13.03
CA SER A 51 3.36 -1.92 -14.42
C SER A 51 4.43 -2.59 -15.33
N PRO A 52 5.73 -2.23 -15.28
CA PRO A 52 6.74 -2.87 -16.14
C PRO A 52 7.18 -4.28 -15.69
N VAL A 53 6.61 -4.83 -14.61
CA VAL A 53 7.03 -6.14 -14.08
C VAL A 53 6.50 -7.27 -14.96
N LYS A 54 7.39 -8.19 -15.38
CA LYS A 54 7.04 -9.34 -16.26
C LYS A 54 6.08 -10.36 -15.63
N VAL A 55 5.89 -10.31 -14.32
CA VAL A 55 4.99 -11.18 -13.57
C VAL A 55 3.57 -10.61 -13.69
N ALA A 56 2.72 -11.24 -14.51
CA ALA A 56 1.39 -10.74 -14.84
C ALA A 56 0.54 -10.32 -13.62
N PRO A 57 0.42 -11.13 -12.54
CA PRO A 57 -0.32 -10.71 -11.34
C PRO A 57 0.16 -9.41 -10.69
N VAL A 58 1.47 -9.13 -10.77
CA VAL A 58 2.08 -7.93 -10.16
C VAL A 58 1.84 -6.70 -11.03
N SER A 59 1.93 -6.85 -12.35
CA SER A 59 1.61 -5.80 -13.31
C SER A 59 0.14 -5.39 -13.22
N ASP A 60 -0.77 -6.37 -13.17
CA ASP A 60 -2.21 -6.12 -13.07
C ASP A 60 -2.54 -5.36 -11.78
N LEU A 61 -1.96 -5.77 -10.65
CA LEU A 61 -2.12 -5.06 -9.38
C LEU A 61 -1.64 -3.61 -9.44
N GLY A 62 -0.55 -3.34 -10.16
CA GLY A 62 -0.04 -1.98 -10.34
C GLY A 62 -1.02 -1.07 -11.09
N ILE A 63 -1.58 -1.56 -12.21
CA ILE A 63 -2.50 -0.79 -13.05
C ILE A 63 -3.87 -0.63 -12.38
N PHE A 64 -4.50 -1.74 -11.97
CA PHE A 64 -5.83 -1.72 -11.35
C PHE A 64 -5.79 -1.06 -9.97
N GLY A 65 -4.72 -1.28 -9.19
CA GLY A 65 -4.55 -0.65 -7.89
C GLY A 65 -4.41 0.87 -7.99
N ALA A 66 -3.58 1.36 -8.92
CA ALA A 66 -3.43 2.80 -9.12
C ALA A 66 -4.74 3.47 -9.57
N ALA A 67 -5.45 2.86 -10.52
CA ALA A 67 -6.77 3.34 -10.94
C ALA A 67 -7.76 3.37 -9.77
N GLY A 68 -7.78 2.31 -8.96
CA GLY A 68 -8.63 2.22 -7.76
C GLY A 68 -8.35 3.33 -6.75
N VAL A 69 -7.07 3.67 -6.52
CA VAL A 69 -6.68 4.77 -5.61
C VAL A 69 -7.18 6.12 -6.13
N LEU A 70 -7.02 6.39 -7.43
CA LEU A 70 -7.48 7.65 -8.04
C LEU A 70 -9.00 7.79 -8.00
N ILE A 71 -9.73 6.70 -8.25
CA ILE A 71 -11.19 6.69 -8.12
C ILE A 71 -11.60 6.90 -6.66
N CYS A 72 -10.95 6.21 -5.71
CA CYS A 72 -11.24 6.32 -4.29
C CYS A 72 -11.02 7.74 -3.74
N VAL A 73 -9.94 8.42 -4.13
CA VAL A 73 -9.69 9.80 -3.68
C VAL A 73 -10.70 10.77 -4.28
N SER A 74 -11.05 10.61 -5.55
CA SER A 74 -12.08 11.41 -6.23
C SER A 74 -13.43 11.25 -5.52
N PHE A 75 -13.82 10.01 -5.23
CA PHE A 75 -15.04 9.71 -4.49
C PHE A 75 -14.98 10.26 -3.07
N THR A 76 -13.85 10.18 -2.38
CA THR A 76 -13.71 10.75 -1.04
C THR A 76 -13.86 12.26 -1.04
N LEU A 77 -13.27 12.98 -2.01
CA LEU A 77 -13.36 14.45 -2.06
C LEU A 77 -14.70 14.97 -2.55
N ILE A 78 -15.48 14.18 -3.28
CA ILE A 78 -16.80 14.57 -3.81
C ILE A 78 -17.93 14.05 -2.90
N LEU A 79 -17.94 12.75 -2.61
CA LEU A 79 -19.00 12.09 -1.84
C LEU A 79 -18.98 12.53 -0.38
N LEU A 80 -17.81 12.67 0.24
CA LEU A 80 -17.73 13.01 1.66
C LEU A 80 -18.32 14.39 1.97
N PRO A 81 -17.98 15.49 1.26
CA PRO A 81 -18.62 16.79 1.51
C PRO A 81 -20.10 16.78 1.12
N ALA A 82 -20.51 16.04 0.07
CA ALA A 82 -21.92 15.92 -0.31
C ALA A 82 -22.73 15.20 0.79
N LEU A 83 -22.20 14.11 1.34
CA LEU A 83 -22.82 13.35 2.42
C LEU A 83 -22.84 14.18 3.70
N LEU A 84 -21.74 14.86 4.03
CA LEU A 84 -21.70 15.78 5.17
C LEU A 84 -22.73 16.90 5.00
N ALA A 85 -22.89 17.48 3.80
CA ALA A 85 -23.88 18.52 3.53
C ALA A 85 -25.33 18.02 3.71
N LEU A 86 -25.62 16.77 3.32
CA LEU A 86 -26.96 16.19 3.44
C LEU A 86 -27.34 15.77 4.87
N ILE A 87 -26.38 15.27 5.66
CA ILE A 87 -26.66 14.80 7.03
C ILE A 87 -26.89 15.98 7.98
N PRO A 88 -28.07 16.14 8.59
CA PRO A 88 -28.28 17.18 9.61
C PRO A 88 -27.49 16.82 10.87
N PHE A 89 -26.41 17.56 11.13
CA PHE A 89 -25.68 17.47 12.39
C PHE A 89 -26.21 18.55 13.32
N SER A 90 -26.98 18.16 14.34
CA SER A 90 -27.32 19.09 15.42
C SER A 90 -26.06 19.42 16.20
N SER A 91 -25.71 20.71 16.23
CA SER A 91 -24.63 21.28 17.03
C SER A 91 -25.00 21.32 18.52
N ASP A 92 -25.53 20.22 19.05
CA ASP A 92 -25.86 20.09 20.48
C ASP A 92 -24.76 19.31 21.19
N SER A 93 -23.57 19.87 21.21
CA SER A 93 -22.55 19.42 22.16
C SER A 93 -21.52 20.49 22.47
N LYS A 94 -21.97 21.55 23.15
CA LYS A 94 -21.13 22.23 24.15
C LYS A 94 -20.79 21.22 25.26
N LYS A 95 -19.92 20.24 25.01
CA LYS A 95 -19.39 19.36 26.04
C LYS A 95 -17.89 19.12 25.86
N LYS A 96 -17.18 19.79 26.79
CA LYS A 96 -15.90 19.50 27.41
C LYS A 96 -14.67 19.60 26.51
N THR A 97 -13.91 20.67 26.74
CA THR A 97 -12.44 20.65 26.66
C THR A 97 -11.93 19.30 27.16
N PRO A 98 -11.09 18.58 26.39
CA PRO A 98 -10.52 17.32 26.84
C PRO A 98 -9.44 17.61 27.88
N ASN A 99 -9.85 17.98 29.09
CA ASN A 99 -8.99 18.04 30.28
C ASN A 99 -9.08 16.73 31.08
N GLN A 100 -9.39 15.61 30.42
CA GLN A 100 -9.23 14.30 31.04
C GLN A 100 -7.81 13.81 30.75
N LYS A 101 -7.03 13.75 31.82
CA LYS A 101 -5.73 13.06 31.91
C LYS A 101 -5.92 11.58 31.54
N ASN A 102 -6.09 11.27 30.26
CA ASN A 102 -6.17 9.91 29.76
C ASN A 102 -4.75 9.31 29.88
N PRO A 103 -4.55 8.13 30.50
CA PRO A 103 -3.23 7.51 30.59
C PRO A 103 -2.54 7.36 29.23
N ALA A 104 -3.32 7.16 28.15
CA ALA A 104 -2.81 7.15 26.78
C ALA A 104 -2.14 8.48 26.36
N ASP A 105 -2.72 9.62 26.74
CA ASP A 105 -2.15 10.95 26.44
C ASP A 105 -0.86 11.21 27.21
N ARG A 106 -0.76 10.66 28.44
CA ARG A 106 0.46 10.73 29.25
C ARG A 106 1.57 9.87 28.65
N ILE A 107 1.25 8.66 28.20
CA ILE A 107 2.20 7.78 27.51
C ILE A 107 2.64 8.42 26.19
N LEU A 108 1.71 8.99 25.42
CA LEU A 108 2.01 9.67 24.15
C LEU A 108 2.94 10.86 24.35
N LYS A 109 2.69 11.70 25.37
CA LYS A 109 3.62 12.79 25.75
C LYS A 109 4.97 12.26 26.22
N SER A 110 5.00 11.23 27.06
CA SER A 110 6.26 10.69 27.58
C SER A 110 7.11 10.04 26.49
N CYS A 111 6.51 9.35 25.52
CA CYS A 111 7.19 8.86 24.33
C CYS A 111 7.69 10.00 23.44
N GLY A 112 6.88 11.06 23.28
CA GLY A 112 7.28 12.26 22.54
C GLY A 112 8.48 12.97 23.17
N ASP A 113 8.43 13.21 24.48
CA ASP A 113 9.50 13.86 25.24
C ASP A 113 10.77 13.00 25.26
N PHE A 114 10.65 11.67 25.34
CA PHE A 114 11.80 10.77 25.22
C PHE A 114 12.42 10.82 23.81
N ALA A 115 11.59 10.82 22.77
CA ALA A 115 12.06 10.91 21.39
C ALA A 115 12.78 12.25 21.09
N VAL A 116 12.29 13.36 21.67
CA VAL A 116 12.83 14.71 21.46
C VAL A 116 14.01 15.02 22.39
N SER A 117 14.08 14.45 23.60
CA SER A 117 15.14 14.75 24.56
C SER A 117 16.49 14.10 24.24
N ARG A 118 16.52 13.05 23.40
CA ARG A 118 17.76 12.39 22.97
C ARG A 118 17.76 12.06 21.48
N PRO A 119 17.71 13.07 20.59
CA PRO A 119 17.52 12.86 19.15
C PRO A 119 18.67 12.03 18.54
N TRP A 120 19.91 12.23 18.99
CA TRP A 120 21.06 11.49 18.48
C TRP A 120 21.01 9.99 18.82
N PHE A 121 20.50 9.63 20.00
CA PHE A 121 20.34 8.22 20.39
C PHE A 121 19.22 7.55 19.57
N VAL A 122 18.09 8.23 19.37
CA VAL A 122 16.99 7.73 18.53
C VAL A 122 17.45 7.52 17.09
N ILE A 123 18.19 8.48 16.53
CA ILE A 123 18.78 8.37 15.19
C ILE A 123 19.73 7.17 15.12
N ALA A 124 20.67 7.05 16.06
CA ALA A 124 21.64 5.95 16.06
C ALA A 124 20.97 4.57 16.16
N VAL A 125 19.97 4.41 17.04
CA VAL A 125 19.23 3.15 17.18
C VAL A 125 18.41 2.85 15.93
N SER A 126 17.69 3.84 15.39
CA SER A 126 16.89 3.66 14.17
C SER A 126 17.76 3.27 12.97
N LEU A 127 18.94 3.90 12.83
CA LEU A 127 19.91 3.60 11.77
C LEU A 127 20.51 2.20 11.95
N GLY A 128 20.85 1.81 13.18
CA GLY A 128 21.34 0.46 13.47
C GLY A 128 20.32 -0.62 13.09
N ILE A 129 19.06 -0.45 13.49
CA ILE A 129 17.98 -1.39 13.16
C ILE A 129 17.74 -1.43 11.66
N ALA A 130 17.78 -0.29 10.98
CA ALA A 130 17.61 -0.21 9.52
C ALA A 130 18.75 -0.92 8.78
N LEU A 131 20.00 -0.76 9.22
CA LEU A 131 21.17 -1.44 8.63
C LEU A 131 21.09 -2.96 8.82
N ILE A 132 20.77 -3.42 10.04
CA ILE A 132 20.62 -4.85 10.33
C ILE A 132 19.49 -5.45 9.47
N SER A 133 18.35 -4.77 9.39
CA SER A 133 17.22 -5.20 8.54
C SER A 133 17.60 -5.23 7.05
N SER A 134 18.35 -4.24 6.58
CA SER A 134 18.80 -4.17 5.18
C SER A 134 19.77 -5.30 4.84
N ILE A 135 20.73 -5.60 5.73
CA ILE A 135 21.65 -6.72 5.56
C ILE A 135 20.88 -8.06 5.58
N GLY A 136 19.91 -8.21 6.48
CA GLY A 136 19.05 -9.40 6.55
C GLY A 136 18.23 -9.60 5.28
N ALA A 137 17.66 -8.53 4.73
CA ALA A 137 16.94 -8.55 3.47
C ALA A 137 17.85 -8.91 2.27
N ALA A 138 19.11 -8.49 2.28
CA ALA A 138 20.07 -8.85 1.24
C ALA A 138 20.49 -10.34 1.32
N GLN A 139 20.37 -10.97 2.49
CA GLN A 139 20.64 -12.41 2.69
C GLN A 139 19.45 -13.30 2.35
N LEU A 140 18.29 -12.74 2.00
CA LEU A 140 17.12 -13.50 1.60
C LEU A 140 17.41 -14.24 0.30
N ARG A 141 17.57 -15.57 0.38
CA ARG A 141 17.67 -16.42 -0.81
C ARG A 141 16.26 -16.59 -1.39
N PHE A 142 16.05 -16.10 -2.61
CA PHE A 142 14.83 -16.31 -3.37
C PHE A 142 14.69 -17.80 -3.75
N SER A 143 14.01 -18.59 -2.92
CA SER A 143 13.60 -19.96 -3.30
C SER A 143 12.31 -19.88 -4.12
N HIS A 144 12.43 -19.83 -5.45
CA HIS A 144 11.32 -19.89 -6.40
C HIS A 144 10.84 -21.35 -6.55
N ASP A 145 10.09 -21.87 -5.58
CA ASP A 145 9.35 -23.12 -5.75
C ASP A 145 7.84 -22.89 -5.56
N PRO A 146 7.10 -22.57 -6.64
CA PRO A 146 5.64 -22.42 -6.62
C PRO A 146 4.89 -23.66 -6.11
N ILE A 147 5.56 -24.82 -6.09
CA ILE A 147 5.03 -26.11 -5.59
C ILE A 147 4.83 -26.10 -4.07
N GLN A 148 5.53 -25.24 -3.33
CA GLN A 148 5.41 -25.15 -1.87
C GLN A 148 4.19 -24.33 -1.41
N TRP A 149 3.58 -23.55 -2.29
CA TRP A 149 2.36 -22.78 -2.00
C TRP A 149 1.08 -23.61 -2.11
N LEU A 150 1.17 -24.88 -2.53
CA LEU A 150 0.05 -25.82 -2.52
C LEU A 150 -0.11 -26.49 -1.13
N PRO A 151 -1.35 -26.58 -0.60
CA PRO A 151 -1.63 -27.28 0.67
C PRO A 151 -1.17 -28.75 0.62
N ASP A 152 -0.68 -29.27 1.75
CA ASP A 152 0.01 -30.58 1.89
C ASP A 152 -0.82 -31.85 1.57
N GLY A 153 -1.96 -31.75 0.88
CA GLY A 153 -2.91 -32.85 0.68
C GLY A 153 -3.38 -33.15 -0.75
N HIS A 154 -2.94 -32.40 -1.78
CA HIS A 154 -3.42 -32.64 -3.15
C HIS A 154 -2.56 -33.68 -3.90
N SER A 155 -3.22 -34.60 -4.62
CA SER A 155 -2.67 -35.71 -5.43
C SER A 155 -1.54 -35.36 -6.42
N LEU A 156 -1.26 -34.07 -6.63
CA LEU A 156 -0.17 -33.56 -7.47
C LEU A 156 1.21 -33.61 -6.78
N ARG A 157 1.26 -33.59 -5.42
CA ARG A 157 2.51 -33.58 -4.66
C ARG A 157 3.07 -35.00 -4.49
N SER A 158 2.21 -35.99 -4.23
CA SER A 158 2.59 -37.40 -4.09
C SER A 158 3.05 -38.02 -5.40
N ALA A 159 2.46 -37.65 -6.54
CA ALA A 159 2.93 -38.07 -7.86
C ALA A 159 4.33 -37.51 -8.16
N ASN A 160 4.59 -36.25 -7.82
CA ASN A 160 5.91 -35.64 -7.99
C ASN A 160 6.97 -36.22 -7.03
N GLN A 161 6.61 -36.53 -5.78
CA GLN A 161 7.52 -37.15 -4.81
C GLN A 161 7.89 -38.58 -5.22
N ALA A 162 6.91 -39.37 -5.68
CA ALA A 162 7.15 -40.74 -6.17
C ALA A 162 8.02 -40.77 -7.44
N ILE A 163 7.84 -39.82 -8.35
CA ILE A 163 8.66 -39.65 -9.57
C ILE A 163 10.08 -39.19 -9.19
N ASN A 164 10.22 -38.26 -8.25
CA ASN A 164 11.52 -37.72 -7.86
C ASN A 164 12.40 -38.72 -7.07
N ASP A 165 11.79 -39.53 -6.19
CA ASP A 165 12.50 -40.55 -5.41
C ASP A 165 12.98 -41.72 -6.28
N HIS A 166 12.24 -42.08 -7.34
CA HIS A 166 12.65 -43.14 -8.27
C HIS A 166 13.53 -42.66 -9.42
N MET A 167 13.45 -41.38 -9.84
CA MET A 167 14.13 -40.91 -11.06
C MET A 167 15.32 -39.97 -10.83
N LYS A 168 15.74 -39.69 -9.58
CA LYS A 168 16.99 -38.94 -9.21
C LYS A 168 17.43 -37.86 -10.24
N GLY A 169 16.51 -36.97 -10.62
CA GLY A 169 16.81 -35.86 -11.53
C GLY A 169 15.95 -35.85 -12.78
N SER A 170 14.73 -35.32 -12.65
CA SER A 170 13.87 -34.89 -13.75
C SER A 170 14.34 -33.54 -14.35
N ALA A 171 15.64 -33.33 -14.51
CA ALA A 171 16.14 -32.28 -15.38
C ALA A 171 16.24 -32.86 -16.79
N ASN A 172 15.11 -33.00 -17.48
CA ASN A 172 15.15 -33.27 -18.92
C ASN A 172 15.79 -32.05 -19.58
N LEU A 173 17.06 -32.20 -20.01
CA LEU A 173 17.76 -31.18 -20.78
C LEU A 173 17.11 -31.13 -22.17
N GLU A 174 16.09 -30.30 -22.34
CA GLU A 174 15.41 -30.14 -23.61
C GLU A 174 16.23 -29.23 -24.53
N LEU A 175 16.98 -29.87 -25.43
CA LEU A 175 17.81 -29.17 -26.42
C LEU A 175 16.94 -28.78 -27.62
N VAL A 176 16.37 -27.56 -27.58
CA VAL A 176 15.59 -27.04 -28.71
C VAL A 176 16.53 -26.55 -29.81
N VAL A 177 16.80 -27.41 -30.80
CA VAL A 177 17.56 -27.02 -32.01
C VAL A 177 16.64 -26.24 -32.94
N ARG A 178 16.68 -24.91 -32.84
CA ARG A 178 16.02 -24.03 -33.81
C ARG A 178 16.89 -23.94 -35.06
N ARG A 179 16.55 -24.71 -36.11
CA ARG A 179 17.11 -24.48 -37.44
C ARG A 179 16.55 -23.16 -37.97
N GLU A 180 17.38 -22.13 -38.10
CA GLU A 180 17.08 -21.03 -39.00
C GLU A 180 17.11 -21.57 -40.44
N ALA A 181 15.94 -22.00 -40.93
CA ALA A 181 15.73 -22.10 -42.35
C ALA A 181 15.77 -20.67 -42.89
N LYS A 182 16.96 -20.25 -43.33
CA LYS A 182 17.16 -19.05 -44.15
C LYS A 182 16.26 -19.20 -45.37
N MET A 183 15.07 -18.61 -45.33
CA MET A 183 14.23 -18.51 -46.51
C MET A 183 15.06 -17.83 -47.59
N PRO A 184 15.26 -18.46 -48.77
CA PRO A 184 15.93 -17.77 -49.85
C PRO A 184 15.04 -16.61 -50.28
N SER A 185 15.54 -15.40 -50.10
CA SER A 185 15.06 -14.19 -50.75
C SER A 185 15.07 -14.43 -52.26
N LYS A 186 13.91 -14.72 -52.85
CA LYS A 186 13.69 -14.50 -54.28
C LYS A 186 12.83 -13.27 -54.47
N THR A 187 13.54 -12.18 -54.74
CA THR A 187 13.12 -11.12 -55.65
C THR A 187 12.54 -11.68 -56.94
N LEU A 188 11.45 -11.08 -57.43
CA LEU A 188 10.98 -10.97 -58.83
C LEU A 188 9.69 -10.12 -58.72
N SER A 189 9.70 -8.80 -58.87
CA SER A 189 9.75 -8.05 -60.15
C SER A 189 9.06 -8.78 -61.31
N SER A 190 7.77 -8.51 -61.50
CA SER A 190 7.27 -7.87 -62.72
C SER A 190 5.88 -7.31 -62.48
#